data_AF-A0A804R4Y2-F1
#
_entry.id   AF-A0A804R4Y2-F1
#
_cell.length_a   1.000
_cell.length_b   1.000
_cell.length_c   1.000
_cell.angle_alpha   90.00
_cell.angle_beta   90.00
_cell.angle_gamma   90.00
#
_symmetry.space_group_name_H-M   'P 1'
#
loop_
_entity.id
_entity.type
_entity.pdbx_description
1 polymer ?
#
loop_
_entity_poly.entity_id
_entity_poly.type
_entity_poly.pdbx_seq_one_letter_code
_entity_poly.pdbx_strand_id
1 'polypeptide(L)'
;GLKRRPVVTTSLRRGLQDASYPSEQLLISGEKETQDQIYFIKQIESLGNACGTIALLHAVGNASSKVNLVENSCLDLFFKSTATMDDPHERAVCLEKDDTMARAHLLAA
;
A
#
# COMPACT_ATOMS: atom_id res chain seq x y z
N GLY A 1 29.92 -6.60 15.55
CA GLY A 1 29.08 -6.72 14.34
C GLY A 1 27.81 -5.93 14.54
N LEU A 2 27.40 -5.11 13.56
CA LEU A 2 26.21 -4.29 13.67
C LEU A 2 24.96 -5.20 13.61
N LYS A 3 24.26 -5.35 14.74
CA LYS A 3 22.97 -6.08 14.78
C LYS A 3 21.98 -5.34 13.88
N ARG A 4 21.48 -6.00 12.84
CA ARG A 4 20.43 -5.43 11.99
C ARG A 4 19.14 -5.26 12.82
N ARG A 5 18.42 -4.18 12.55
CA ARG A 5 17.12 -3.88 13.16
C ARG A 5 16.05 -4.88 12.67
N PRO A 6 14.96 -5.08 13.42
CA PRO A 6 13.84 -5.92 12.99
C PRO A 6 13.26 -5.44 11.65
N VAL A 7 12.87 -6.39 10.81
CA VAL A 7 12.16 -6.15 9.54
C VAL A 7 10.68 -5.97 9.86
N VAL A 8 10.08 -4.87 9.36
CA VAL A 8 8.68 -4.52 9.65
C VAL A 8 7.73 -4.90 8.50
N THR A 9 8.28 -5.04 7.28
CA THR A 9 7.50 -5.35 6.08
C THR A 9 8.40 -5.97 5.01
N THR A 10 7.82 -6.82 4.15
CA THR A 10 8.48 -7.42 2.99
C THR A 10 7.55 -7.32 1.79
N SER A 11 8.12 -7.09 0.60
CA SER A 11 7.38 -7.11 -0.67
C SER A 11 8.00 -8.15 -1.58
N LEU A 12 7.16 -8.92 -2.28
CA LEU A 12 7.58 -9.98 -3.18
C LEU A 12 7.02 -9.72 -4.57
N ARG A 13 7.91 -9.68 -5.58
CA ARG A 13 7.53 -9.63 -6.99
C ARG A 13 7.56 -11.06 -7.55
N ARG A 14 6.44 -11.53 -8.10
CA ARG A 14 6.34 -12.81 -8.83
C ARG A 14 6.01 -12.57 -10.30
N GLY A 15 6.39 -13.52 -11.16
CA GLY A 15 6.04 -13.48 -12.58
C GLY A 15 4.56 -13.83 -12.78
N LEU A 16 3.90 -13.20 -13.76
CA LEU A 16 2.48 -13.46 -14.06
C LEU A 16 2.22 -14.91 -14.52
N GLN A 17 3.26 -15.64 -14.94
CA GLN A 17 3.16 -17.05 -15.31
C GLN A 17 2.78 -17.98 -14.14
N ASP A 18 2.86 -17.50 -12.90
CA ASP A 18 2.41 -18.24 -11.71
C ASP A 18 0.90 -18.02 -11.40
N ALA A 19 0.18 -17.23 -12.20
CA ALA A 19 -1.21 -16.82 -11.96
C ALA A 19 -2.28 -17.92 -12.16
N SER A 20 -1.88 -19.20 -12.23
CA SER A 20 -2.82 -20.33 -12.24
C SER A 20 -3.60 -20.48 -10.93
N TYR A 21 -3.28 -19.72 -9.88
CA TYR A 21 -4.06 -19.69 -8.66
C TYR A 21 -5.15 -18.63 -8.78
N PRO A 22 -6.43 -18.98 -8.57
CA PRO A 22 -7.52 -18.01 -8.57
C PRO A 22 -7.17 -16.94 -7.53
N SER A 23 -7.49 -15.67 -7.81
CA SER A 23 -7.35 -14.57 -6.85
C SER A 23 -7.80 -15.08 -5.49
N GLU A 24 -6.87 -15.35 -4.59
CA GLU A 24 -7.23 -15.77 -3.25
C GLU A 24 -7.97 -14.57 -2.66
N GLN A 25 -9.30 -14.64 -2.71
CA GLN A 25 -10.10 -14.06 -1.65
C GLN A 25 -9.61 -14.78 -0.40
N LEU A 26 -8.56 -14.21 0.20
CA LEU A 26 -8.13 -14.57 1.53
C LEU A 26 -9.32 -14.27 2.42
N LEU A 27 -10.17 -15.28 2.59
CA LEU A 27 -11.09 -15.39 3.71
C LEU A 27 -10.17 -15.46 4.93
N ILE A 28 -9.82 -14.28 5.45
CA ILE A 28 -9.22 -14.14 6.77
C ILE A 28 -10.32 -14.62 7.73
N SER A 29 -10.32 -15.92 8.01
CA SER A 29 -11.21 -16.59 8.94
C SER A 29 -10.73 -16.47 10.40
N GLY A 30 -9.75 -15.59 10.66
CA GLY A 30 -9.24 -15.28 12.00
C GLY A 30 -9.39 -13.79 12.31
N GLU A 31 -10.20 -13.49 13.32
CA GLU A 31 -10.25 -12.20 14.04
C GLU A 31 -10.65 -10.97 13.21
N LYS A 32 -11.97 -10.78 13.05
CA LYS A 32 -12.61 -9.55 12.55
C LYS A 32 -12.08 -8.26 13.20
N GLU A 33 -11.56 -8.33 14.43
CA GLU A 33 -11.01 -7.15 15.13
C GLU A 33 -9.76 -6.56 14.48
N THR A 34 -9.03 -7.32 13.64
CA THR A 34 -7.82 -6.81 12.97
C THR A 34 -8.09 -6.17 11.61
N GLN A 35 -9.24 -6.46 10.98
CA GLN A 35 -9.55 -6.00 9.62
C GLN A 35 -9.78 -4.49 9.55
N ASP A 36 -10.40 -3.90 10.57
CA ASP A 36 -10.63 -2.45 10.64
C ASP A 36 -9.32 -1.64 10.74
N GLN A 37 -8.19 -2.29 11.02
CA GLN A 37 -6.88 -1.63 11.16
C GLN A 37 -5.97 -1.77 9.93
N ILE A 38 -6.35 -2.58 8.94
CA ILE A 38 -5.49 -2.82 7.76
C ILE A 38 -5.65 -1.66 6.76
N TYR A 39 -4.55 -0.96 6.50
CA TYR A 39 -4.50 0.01 5.42
C TYR A 39 -4.33 -0.72 4.07
N PHE A 40 -5.44 -0.91 3.36
CA PHE A 40 -5.48 -1.57 2.06
C PHE A 40 -5.95 -0.62 0.94
N ILE A 41 -5.39 -0.80 -0.25
CA ILE A 41 -5.74 -0.11 -1.50
C ILE A 41 -5.95 -1.18 -2.57
N LYS A 42 -7.09 -1.14 -3.25
CA LYS A 42 -7.36 -2.01 -4.39
C LYS A 42 -6.62 -1.49 -5.62
N GLN A 43 -5.74 -2.28 -6.23
CA GLN A 43 -5.17 -1.89 -7.52
C GLN A 43 -6.26 -1.99 -8.60
N ILE A 44 -6.70 -0.84 -9.12
CA ILE A 44 -7.66 -0.73 -10.22
C ILE A 44 -6.92 -0.65 -11.56
N GLU A 45 -7.62 -0.93 -12.66
CA GLU A 45 -7.02 -1.02 -14.00
C GLU A 45 -6.29 0.26 -14.42
N SER A 46 -6.83 1.43 -14.05
CA SER A 46 -6.22 2.73 -14.37
C SER A 46 -4.92 3.01 -13.60
N LEU A 47 -4.66 2.29 -12.50
CA LEU A 47 -3.38 2.28 -11.79
C LEU A 47 -2.44 1.18 -12.32
N GLY A 48 -2.49 0.93 -13.63
CA GLY A 48 -1.61 -0.01 -14.32
C GLY A 48 -0.13 0.28 -14.01
N ASN A 49 0.66 -0.78 -13.80
CA ASN A 49 2.08 -0.72 -13.41
C ASN A 49 2.40 -0.05 -12.06
N ALA A 50 1.40 0.43 -11.31
CA ALA A 50 1.62 1.03 -10.00
C ALA A 50 1.78 0.00 -8.85
N CYS A 51 1.90 -1.30 -9.14
CA CYS A 51 1.92 -2.35 -8.11
C CYS A 51 3.05 -2.17 -7.10
N GLY A 52 4.22 -1.68 -7.54
CA GLY A 52 5.34 -1.37 -6.65
C GLY A 52 5.02 -0.22 -5.68
N THR A 53 4.38 0.84 -6.18
CA THR A 53 3.93 1.97 -5.35
C THR A 53 2.83 1.56 -4.39
N ILE A 54 1.85 0.78 -4.84
CA ILE A 54 0.77 0.28 -3.99
C ILE A 54 1.32 -0.64 -2.90
N ALA A 55 2.27 -1.52 -3.23
CA ALA A 55 2.95 -2.36 -2.23
C ALA A 55 3.73 -1.52 -1.21
N LEU A 56 4.40 -0.45 -1.64
CA LEU A 56 5.05 0.50 -0.72
C LEU A 56 4.03 1.20 0.18
N LEU A 57 2.89 1.64 -0.36
CA LEU A 57 1.84 2.28 0.42
C LEU A 57 1.22 1.32 1.44
N HIS A 58 0.99 0.05 1.09
CA HIS A 58 0.58 -0.96 2.05
C HIS A 58 1.64 -1.16 3.14
N ALA A 59 2.91 -1.26 2.75
CA ALA A 59 4.01 -1.46 3.69
C ALA A 59 4.13 -0.30 4.70
N VAL A 60 4.05 0.94 4.24
CA VAL A 60 4.17 2.14 5.10
C VAL A 60 2.89 2.35 5.91
N GLY A 61 1.71 2.27 5.29
CA GLY A 61 0.43 2.50 5.97
C GLY A 61 0.18 1.55 7.14
N ASN A 62 0.56 0.28 6.98
CA ASN A 62 0.44 -0.72 8.05
C ASN A 62 1.62 -0.71 9.04
N ALA A 63 2.66 0.07 8.79
CA ALA A 63 3.82 0.25 9.67
C ALA A 63 3.89 1.67 10.27
N SER A 64 2.78 2.41 10.27
CA SER A 64 2.72 3.83 10.70
C SER A 64 3.24 4.06 12.12
N SER A 65 3.10 3.10 13.04
CA SER A 65 3.66 3.17 14.39
C SER A 65 5.19 3.00 14.47
N LYS A 66 5.84 2.59 13.37
CA LYS A 66 7.29 2.32 13.27
C LYS A 66 7.99 3.21 12.25
N VAL A 67 7.25 3.92 11.41
CA VAL A 67 7.77 4.77 10.33
C VAL A 67 7.31 6.20 10.57
N ASN A 68 8.26 7.11 10.75
CA ASN A 68 7.98 8.54 10.85
C ASN A 68 8.07 9.16 9.45
N LEU A 69 6.96 9.71 8.97
CA LEU A 69 6.93 10.48 7.73
C LEU A 69 7.33 11.93 8.01
N VAL A 70 7.99 12.55 7.04
CA VAL A 70 8.24 14.00 7.09
C VAL A 70 6.90 14.70 6.91
N GLU A 71 6.59 15.63 7.82
CA GLU A 71 5.35 16.39 7.78
C GLU A 71 5.20 17.13 6.44
N ASN A 72 4.00 17.08 5.86
CA ASN A 72 3.64 17.64 4.55
C ASN A 72 4.41 17.04 3.36
N SER A 73 5.11 15.92 3.54
CA SER A 73 5.59 15.13 2.40
C SER A 73 4.43 14.52 1.61
N CYS A 74 4.68 14.10 0.37
CA CYS A 74 3.64 13.47 -0.46
C CYS A 74 3.00 12.26 0.22
N LEU A 75 3.79 11.41 0.88
CA LEU A 75 3.26 10.27 1.63
C LEU A 75 2.43 10.70 2.83
N ASP A 76 2.90 11.68 3.62
CA ASP A 76 2.15 12.19 4.78
C ASP A 76 0.79 12.75 4.37
N LEU A 77 0.76 13.57 3.32
CA LEU A 77 -0.48 14.15 2.78
C LEU A 77 -1.42 13.07 2.25
N PHE A 78 -0.91 12.09 1.49
CA PHE A 78 -1.71 11.00 0.95
C PHE A 78 -2.32 10.12 2.05
N PHE A 79 -1.56 9.76 3.09
CA PHE A 79 -2.11 8.98 4.21
C PHE A 79 -3.13 9.78 5.01
N LYS A 80 -2.89 11.08 5.25
CA LYS A 80 -3.87 11.95 5.92
C LYS A 80 -5.17 12.08 5.13
N SER A 81 -5.10 12.21 3.81
CA SER A 81 -6.30 12.36 2.97
C SER A 81 -7.12 11.07 2.82
N THR A 82 -6.53 9.91 3.11
CA THR A 82 -7.17 8.59 2.93
C THR A 82 -7.43 7.83 4.23
N ALA A 83 -7.04 8.40 5.38
CA ALA A 83 -7.09 7.75 6.68
C ALA A 83 -8.50 7.31 7.10
N THR A 84 -9.53 8.08 6.73
CA THR A 84 -10.93 7.84 7.10
C THR A 84 -11.72 7.09 6.03
N MET A 85 -11.07 6.66 4.95
CA MET A 85 -11.72 5.92 3.87
C MET A 85 -11.71 4.43 4.22
N ASP A 86 -12.88 3.83 4.41
CA ASP A 86 -13.01 2.40 4.72
C ASP A 86 -13.01 1.52 3.46
N ASP A 87 -13.37 2.09 2.29
CA ASP A 87 -13.39 1.35 1.02
C ASP A 87 -12.00 1.37 0.34
N PRO A 88 -11.36 0.20 0.14
CA PRO A 88 -10.11 0.10 -0.60
C PRO A 88 -10.18 0.62 -2.04
N HIS A 89 -11.37 0.62 -2.65
CA HIS A 89 -11.58 1.20 -3.98
C HIS A 89 -11.57 2.73 -3.94
N GLU A 90 -12.15 3.36 -2.92
CA GLU A 90 -12.12 4.82 -2.74
C GLU A 90 -10.68 5.33 -2.63
N ARG A 91 -9.84 4.65 -1.83
CA ARG A 91 -8.41 4.99 -1.74
C ARG A 91 -7.69 4.84 -3.08
N ALA A 92 -8.09 3.89 -3.92
CA ALA A 92 -7.54 3.71 -5.25
C ALA A 92 -7.90 4.89 -6.18
N VAL A 93 -9.15 5.36 -6.11
CA VAL A 93 -9.60 6.56 -6.86
C VAL A 93 -8.86 7.81 -6.38
N CYS A 94 -8.55 7.93 -5.09
CA CYS A 94 -7.70 9.01 -4.59
C CYS A 94 -6.27 8.92 -5.14
N LEU A 95 -5.67 7.73 -5.15
CA LEU A 95 -4.33 7.52 -5.69
C LEU A 95 -4.26 7.81 -7.20
N GLU A 96 -5.29 7.43 -7.95
CA GLU A 96 -5.41 7.72 -9.38
C GLU A 96 -5.39 9.23 -9.68
N LYS A 97 -5.97 10.04 -8.79
CA LYS A 97 -6.10 11.50 -8.96
C LYS A 97 -4.96 12.29 -8.31
N ASP A 98 -4.01 11.63 -7.66
CA ASP A 98 -2.90 12.30 -6.97
C ASP A 98 -1.70 12.52 -7.91
N ASP A 99 -1.67 13.69 -8.54
CA ASP A 99 -0.57 14.10 -9.44
C ASP A 99 0.81 14.10 -8.75
N THR A 100 0.85 14.35 -7.43
CA THR A 100 2.12 14.37 -6.69
C THR A 100 2.66 12.95 -6.54
N MET A 101 1.80 11.99 -6.22
CA MET A 101 2.15 10.57 -6.16
C MET A 101 2.51 10.02 -7.54
N ALA A 102 1.76 10.38 -8.59
CA ALA A 102 2.06 9.99 -9.96
C ALA A 102 3.43 10.52 -10.42
N ARG A 103 3.75 11.79 -10.14
CA ARG A 103 5.05 12.39 -10.45
C ARG A 103 6.18 11.72 -9.67
N ALA A 104 5.97 11.41 -8.39
CA ALA A 104 6.96 10.72 -7.58
C ALA A 104 7.24 9.29 -8.11
N HIS A 105 6.20 8.56 -8.52
CA HIS A 105 6.35 7.26 -9.17
C HIS A 105 7.17 7.37 -10.46
N LEU A 106 6.83 8.33 -11.34
CA LEU A 106 7.52 8.52 -12.61
C LEU A 106 9.02 8.84 -12.43
N LEU A 107 9.37 9.64 -11.41
CA LEU A 107 10.77 9.97 -11.13
C LEU A 107 11.57 8.79 -10.55
N ALA A 108 10.90 7.80 -9.97
CA ALA A 108 11.52 6.63 -9.35
C ALA A 108 11.54 5.38 -10.24
N ALA A 109 10.76 5.37 -11.32
CA ALA A 109 10.63 4.26 -12.27
C ALA A 109 11.79 4.20 -13.27
#